data_AF-A0A954N4C7-F1
#
_entry.id   AF-A0A954N4C7-F1
#
_cell.length_a   1.000
_cell.length_b   1.000
_cell.length_c   1.000
_cell.angle_alpha   90.00
_cell.angle_beta   90.00
_cell.angle_gamma   90.00
#
_symmetry.space_group_name_H-M   'P 1'
#
loop_
_entity.id
_entity.type
_entity.pdbx_description
1 polymer ?
#
loop_
_entity_poly.entity_id
_entity_poly.type
_entity_poly.pdbx_seq_one_letter_code
_entity_poly.pdbx_strand_id
1 'polypeptide(L)'
;THLNFLHVGLMPLVVLSLTGLHLHQIYRHSVKTREECIAQGEELESNAPLLTYFPHQSARNVLVQGIIIGIVVYFAWTYGAPLDAPADDQLVSEPRPEWYFRWLFELRRHFTHSTEPLVTMVLPGVLMAFLLIIPLLDHWMSLRSSIILRTIIVLGGLSGWGWLTYQSFHRDYSDPSYVAVLRESEELASRARQLADARHVSPAGPQELLRTDPKTQGPILFKEHCAGCHSYMSPDGVGYAPKEQTAANLWGFGSQKWIAGLLDPDEIKSVNYFGGTKFKKGDMVGAIADLHSAAKADGEEATQKLEEDLRLIARALAAEAKLESRAEADEKDLEEIEKGRKLIVNEDIGCTICHKFGDEGELGSAPDLTGYASREWLRGIISDPSEERFYFDDKNDRMPAFAADVDHPELNAISNEQLNLLVEWMRGNWLEPQPE
;
A
#
# COMPACT_ATOMS: atom_id res chain seq x y z
N THR A 1 -21.37 7.08 10.29
CA THR A 1 -22.08 7.77 11.39
C THR A 1 -22.86 6.81 12.29
N HIS A 2 -23.68 5.89 11.74
CA HIS A 2 -24.48 4.95 12.55
C HIS A 2 -23.65 4.03 13.47
N LEU A 3 -22.56 3.42 12.96
CA LEU A 3 -21.69 2.56 13.77
C LEU A 3 -21.01 3.34 14.91
N ASN A 4 -20.60 4.58 14.67
CA ASN A 4 -20.00 5.43 15.70
C ASN A 4 -21.00 5.72 16.84
N PHE A 5 -22.24 6.08 16.50
CA PHE A 5 -23.28 6.26 17.52
C PHE A 5 -23.59 4.99 18.31
N LEU A 6 -23.65 3.84 17.62
CA LEU A 6 -23.82 2.55 18.29
C LEU A 6 -22.67 2.25 19.24
N HIS A 7 -21.43 2.48 18.82
CA HIS A 7 -20.22 2.12 19.56
C HIS A 7 -19.93 3.07 20.74
N VAL A 8 -20.08 4.38 20.56
CA VAL A 8 -19.74 5.39 21.58
C VAL A 8 -20.95 5.76 22.45
N GLY A 9 -22.16 5.68 21.89
CA GLY A 9 -23.39 6.06 22.56
C GLY A 9 -24.17 4.87 23.12
N LEU A 10 -24.84 4.13 22.23
CA LEU A 10 -25.86 3.16 22.64
C LEU A 10 -25.27 1.94 23.38
N MET A 11 -24.25 1.27 22.81
CA MET A 11 -23.69 0.05 23.40
C MET A 11 -23.07 0.29 24.79
N PRO A 12 -22.27 1.35 25.03
CA PRO A 12 -21.77 1.64 26.36
C PRO A 12 -22.88 1.89 27.38
N LEU A 13 -23.95 2.61 27.00
CA LEU A 13 -25.11 2.82 27.88
C LEU A 13 -25.82 1.51 28.23
N VAL A 14 -25.99 0.61 27.25
CA VAL A 14 -26.56 -0.73 27.49
C VAL A 14 -25.68 -1.54 28.43
N VAL A 15 -24.37 -1.56 28.19
CA VAL A 15 -23.40 -2.27 29.05
C VAL A 15 -23.44 -1.71 30.47
N LEU A 16 -23.36 -0.39 30.66
CA LEU A 16 -23.43 0.25 31.97
C LEU A 16 -24.74 -0.05 32.71
N SER A 17 -25.87 -0.03 32.00
CA SER A 17 -27.18 -0.36 32.56
C SER A 17 -27.24 -1.81 33.03
N LEU A 18 -26.75 -2.74 32.20
CA LEU A 18 -26.69 -4.17 32.54
C LEU A 18 -25.71 -4.45 33.67
N THR A 19 -24.56 -3.77 33.72
CA THR A 19 -23.61 -3.86 34.83
C THR A 19 -24.24 -3.33 36.13
N GLY A 20 -24.96 -2.21 36.08
CA GLY A 20 -25.69 -1.68 37.23
C GLY A 20 -26.75 -2.64 37.75
N LEU A 21 -27.55 -3.23 36.85
CA LEU A 21 -28.51 -4.27 37.18
C LEU A 21 -27.83 -5.51 37.78
N HIS A 22 -26.72 -5.96 37.19
CA HIS A 22 -25.94 -7.09 37.67
C HIS A 22 -25.42 -6.86 39.09
N LEU A 23 -24.82 -5.70 39.35
CA LEU A 23 -24.36 -5.30 40.69
C LEU A 23 -25.52 -5.20 41.68
N HIS A 24 -26.66 -4.63 41.27
CA HIS A 24 -27.86 -4.58 42.11
C HIS A 24 -28.31 -5.98 42.54
N GLN A 25 -28.35 -6.94 41.61
CA GLN A 25 -28.72 -8.32 41.93
C GLN A 25 -27.69 -9.00 42.84
N ILE A 26 -26.40 -8.75 42.63
CA ILE A 26 -25.35 -9.21 43.55
C ILE A 26 -25.61 -8.65 44.95
N TYR A 27 -25.75 -7.34 45.12
CA TYR A 27 -25.99 -6.75 46.45
C TYR A 27 -27.27 -7.28 47.11
N ARG A 28 -28.32 -7.53 46.33
CA ARG A 28 -29.59 -8.05 46.83
C ARG A 28 -29.50 -9.52 47.26
N HIS A 29 -28.67 -10.33 46.60
CA HIS A 29 -28.67 -11.79 46.75
C HIS A 29 -27.36 -12.39 47.28
N SER A 30 -26.25 -11.65 47.35
CA SER A 30 -24.91 -12.24 47.51
C SER A 30 -24.30 -12.18 48.91
N VAL A 31 -25.00 -11.72 49.96
CA VAL A 31 -24.44 -11.79 51.32
C VAL A 31 -25.56 -12.01 52.33
N LYS A 32 -25.71 -13.25 52.81
CA LYS A 32 -26.19 -13.44 54.19
C LYS A 32 -25.04 -13.08 55.11
N THR A 33 -25.26 -12.20 56.06
CA THR A 33 -24.28 -11.88 57.09
C THR A 33 -24.10 -13.07 58.05
N ARG A 34 -22.96 -13.15 58.75
CA ARG A 34 -22.73 -14.18 59.79
C ARG A 34 -23.88 -14.21 60.80
N GLU A 35 -24.43 -13.06 61.15
CA GLU A 35 -25.55 -12.89 62.07
C GLU A 35 -26.84 -13.48 61.52
N GLU A 36 -27.11 -13.34 60.22
CA GLU A 36 -28.27 -13.96 59.57
C GLU A 36 -28.12 -15.48 59.40
N CYS A 37 -26.92 -15.98 59.07
CA CYS A 37 -26.65 -17.42 59.02
C CYS A 37 -26.73 -18.07 60.41
N ILE A 38 -26.18 -17.41 61.45
CA ILE A 38 -26.27 -17.87 62.85
C ILE A 38 -27.71 -17.76 63.37
N ALA A 39 -28.44 -16.68 63.07
CA ALA A 39 -29.85 -16.52 63.46
C ALA A 39 -30.78 -17.53 62.76
N GLN A 40 -30.39 -18.05 61.59
CA GLN A 40 -31.10 -19.08 60.84
C GLN A 40 -30.60 -20.51 61.14
N GLY A 41 -29.61 -20.68 62.03
CA GLY A 41 -29.09 -21.98 62.44
C GLY A 41 -28.23 -22.71 61.39
N GLU A 42 -27.66 -21.98 60.43
CA GLU A 42 -26.80 -22.56 59.38
C GLU A 42 -25.35 -22.75 59.89
N GLU A 43 -24.81 -23.97 59.80
CA GLU A 43 -23.40 -24.26 60.11
C GLU A 43 -22.48 -23.62 59.05
N LEU A 44 -21.61 -22.70 59.50
CA LEU A 44 -20.61 -22.08 58.64
C LEU A 44 -19.49 -23.09 58.33
N GLU A 45 -19.39 -23.53 57.06
CA GLU A 45 -18.37 -24.51 56.59
C GLU A 45 -16.91 -24.01 56.71
N SER A 46 -16.68 -22.74 57.03
CA SER A 46 -15.33 -22.12 57.00
C SER A 46 -15.03 -21.34 58.28
N ASN A 47 -13.87 -21.65 58.89
CA ASN A 47 -13.29 -20.89 60.00
C ASN A 47 -12.62 -19.56 59.58
N ALA A 48 -12.76 -19.15 58.31
CA ALA A 48 -12.18 -17.90 57.84
C ALA A 48 -12.90 -16.68 58.44
N PRO A 49 -12.19 -15.64 58.90
CA PRO A 49 -12.82 -14.42 59.38
C PRO A 49 -13.59 -13.75 58.24
N LEU A 50 -14.90 -13.57 58.41
CA LEU A 50 -15.76 -12.81 57.51
C LEU A 50 -15.42 -11.32 57.64
N LEU A 51 -14.44 -10.86 56.86
CA LEU A 51 -14.04 -9.45 56.80
C LEU A 51 -15.13 -8.63 56.09
N THR A 52 -15.36 -7.41 56.56
CA THR A 52 -16.26 -6.46 55.89
C THR A 52 -15.71 -6.08 54.51
N TYR A 53 -16.61 -5.79 53.57
CA TYR A 53 -16.22 -5.41 52.21
C TYR A 53 -15.33 -4.16 52.19
N PHE A 54 -15.72 -3.14 52.95
CA PHE A 54 -14.89 -1.97 53.21
C PHE A 54 -14.30 -2.07 54.63
N PRO A 55 -12.99 -1.82 54.82
CA PRO A 55 -11.99 -1.43 53.81
C PRO A 55 -11.28 -2.61 53.13
N HIS A 56 -11.41 -3.84 53.66
CA HIS A 56 -10.50 -4.95 53.33
C HIS A 56 -10.61 -5.44 51.88
N GLN A 57 -11.82 -5.78 51.41
CA GLN A 57 -12.00 -6.24 50.03
C GLN A 57 -11.80 -5.09 49.04
N SER A 58 -12.22 -3.88 49.40
CA SER A 58 -12.01 -2.68 48.59
C SER A 58 -10.52 -2.43 48.32
N ALA A 59 -9.67 -2.51 49.36
CA ALA A 59 -8.22 -2.35 49.21
C ALA A 59 -7.60 -3.41 48.30
N ARG A 60 -8.03 -4.68 48.42
CA ARG A 60 -7.57 -5.77 47.53
C ARG A 60 -7.99 -5.53 46.08
N ASN A 61 -9.24 -5.12 45.85
CA ASN A 61 -9.75 -4.81 44.51
C ASN A 61 -8.97 -3.65 43.88
N VAL A 62 -8.75 -2.56 44.61
CA VAL A 62 -7.98 -1.40 44.14
C VAL A 62 -6.54 -1.79 43.81
N LEU A 63 -5.90 -2.61 44.65
CA LEU A 63 -4.54 -3.10 44.38
C LEU A 63 -4.48 -3.93 43.09
N VAL A 64 -5.36 -4.92 42.94
CA VAL A 64 -5.40 -5.78 41.75
C VAL A 64 -5.75 -4.98 40.49
N GLN A 65 -6.73 -4.07 40.59
CA GLN A 65 -7.11 -3.19 39.48
C GLN A 65 -5.95 -2.28 39.08
N GLY A 66 -5.25 -1.69 40.05
CA GLY A 66 -4.07 -0.87 39.80
C GLY A 66 -2.96 -1.65 39.09
N ILE A 67 -2.72 -2.91 39.49
CA ILE A 67 -1.75 -3.79 38.81
C ILE A 67 -2.18 -4.05 37.36
N ILE A 68 -3.44 -4.42 37.12
CA ILE A 68 -3.94 -4.71 35.76
C ILE A 68 -3.87 -3.46 34.87
N ILE A 69 -4.33 -2.30 35.36
CA ILE A 69 -4.23 -1.03 34.62
C ILE A 69 -2.76 -0.70 34.35
N GLY A 70 -1.88 -0.87 35.33
CA GLY A 70 -0.44 -0.67 35.17
C GLY A 70 0.15 -1.53 34.06
N ILE A 71 -0.24 -2.81 33.97
CA ILE A 71 0.17 -3.71 32.89
C ILE A 71 -0.32 -3.20 31.53
N VAL A 72 -1.60 -2.82 31.42
CA VAL A 72 -2.17 -2.30 30.17
C VAL A 72 -1.47 -1.01 29.73
N VAL A 73 -1.24 -0.07 30.65
CA VAL A 73 -0.50 1.17 30.39
C VAL A 73 0.93 0.90 29.97
N TYR A 74 1.61 -0.05 30.62
CA TYR A 74 2.97 -0.44 30.25
C TYR A 74 3.04 -0.99 28.81
N PHE A 75 2.12 -1.88 28.43
CA PHE A 75 2.05 -2.38 27.06
C PHE A 75 1.71 -1.28 26.05
N ALA A 76 0.74 -0.42 26.36
CA ALA A 76 0.37 0.70 25.49
C ALA A 76 1.52 1.70 25.30
N TRP A 77 2.30 1.96 26.34
CA TRP A 77 3.49 2.84 26.26
C TRP A 77 4.62 2.20 25.46
N THR A 78 4.87 0.90 25.66
CA THR A 78 6.05 0.22 25.08
C THR A 78 5.84 -0.16 23.61
N TYR A 79 4.63 -0.58 23.25
CA TYR A 79 4.32 -1.10 21.91
C TYR A 79 3.44 -0.15 21.08
N GLY A 80 2.83 0.86 21.71
CA GLY A 80 1.88 1.75 21.03
C GLY A 80 0.57 1.05 20.66
N ALA A 81 -0.26 1.76 19.91
CA ALA A 81 -1.43 1.16 19.25
C ALA A 81 -0.97 0.50 17.94
N PRO A 82 -1.47 -0.70 17.59
CA PRO A 82 -1.24 -1.28 16.27
C PRO A 82 -1.94 -0.38 15.23
N LEU A 83 -1.14 0.32 14.43
CA LEU A 83 -1.62 1.16 13.34
C LEU A 83 -1.36 0.41 12.03
N ASP A 84 -2.34 -0.40 11.62
CA ASP A 84 -2.33 -1.08 10.34
C ASP A 84 -2.40 -0.08 9.17
N ALA A 85 -2.21 -0.56 7.94
CA ALA A 85 -2.38 0.26 6.76
C ALA A 85 -3.78 0.88 6.73
N PRO A 86 -3.91 2.17 6.35
CA PRO A 86 -5.22 2.78 6.15
C PRO A 86 -6.08 1.94 5.20
N ALA A 87 -7.36 1.78 5.53
CA ALA A 87 -8.28 1.04 4.69
C ALA A 87 -8.49 1.78 3.36
N ASP A 88 -8.17 1.12 2.25
CA ASP A 88 -8.27 1.66 0.91
C ASP A 88 -8.74 0.55 -0.05
N ASP A 89 -9.65 0.88 -0.96
CA ASP A 89 -10.20 -0.05 -1.95
C ASP A 89 -9.27 -0.30 -3.15
N GLN A 90 -8.28 0.57 -3.36
CA GLN A 90 -7.25 0.40 -4.39
C GLN A 90 -6.10 -0.50 -3.92
N LEU A 91 -5.98 -0.73 -2.61
CA LEU A 91 -4.90 -1.52 -2.02
C LEU A 91 -5.39 -2.94 -1.71
N VAL A 92 -4.49 -3.91 -1.91
CA VAL A 92 -4.77 -5.30 -1.55
C VAL A 92 -4.83 -5.41 -0.03
N SER A 93 -5.98 -5.86 0.51
CA SER A 93 -6.14 -6.08 1.94
C SER A 93 -6.86 -7.39 2.23
N GLU A 94 -6.37 -8.09 3.26
CA GLU A 94 -6.94 -9.35 3.75
C GLU A 94 -7.21 -9.25 5.27
N PRO A 95 -8.21 -8.48 5.70
CA PRO A 95 -8.45 -8.22 7.11
C PRO A 95 -8.80 -9.51 7.86
N ARG A 96 -8.24 -9.66 9.05
CA ARG A 96 -8.57 -10.73 9.98
C ARG A 96 -9.15 -10.11 11.26
N PRO A 97 -10.15 -10.75 11.90
CA PRO A 97 -10.70 -10.23 13.13
C PRO A 97 -9.72 -10.41 14.30
N GLU A 98 -10.01 -9.75 15.40
CA GLU A 98 -9.24 -9.86 16.64
C GLU A 98 -9.22 -11.29 17.17
N TRP A 99 -8.19 -11.60 17.97
CA TRP A 99 -7.92 -12.96 18.46
C TRP A 99 -9.13 -13.65 19.11
N TYR A 100 -10.01 -12.90 19.79
CA TYR A 100 -11.20 -13.45 20.43
C TYR A 100 -12.31 -13.88 19.46
N PHE A 101 -12.28 -13.44 18.20
CA PHE A 101 -13.18 -13.86 17.12
C PHE A 101 -12.55 -14.81 16.10
N ARG A 102 -11.24 -15.10 16.20
CA ARG A 102 -10.52 -15.99 15.27
C ARG A 102 -11.11 -17.39 15.15
N TRP A 103 -11.58 -17.97 16.25
CA TRP A 103 -12.23 -19.28 16.23
C TRP A 103 -13.48 -19.32 15.35
N LEU A 104 -14.30 -18.25 15.37
CA LEU A 104 -15.53 -18.16 14.58
C LEU A 104 -15.20 -17.93 13.11
N PHE A 105 -14.15 -17.14 12.83
CA PHE A 105 -13.63 -16.92 11.48
C PHE A 105 -13.16 -18.23 10.84
N GLU A 106 -12.38 -19.06 11.55
CA GLU A 106 -11.96 -20.35 11.02
C GLU A 106 -13.15 -21.33 10.91
N LEU A 107 -14.04 -21.34 11.90
CA LEU A 107 -15.23 -22.19 11.86
C LEU A 107 -16.10 -21.90 10.62
N ARG A 108 -16.33 -20.61 10.31
CA ARG A 108 -17.11 -20.16 9.15
C ARG A 108 -16.62 -20.78 7.85
N ARG A 109 -15.30 -20.94 7.69
CA ARG A 109 -14.67 -21.43 6.48
C ARG A 109 -15.07 -22.85 6.09
N HIS A 110 -15.47 -23.67 7.07
CA HIS A 110 -15.90 -25.06 6.81
C HIS A 110 -17.30 -25.16 6.19
N PHE A 111 -18.00 -24.04 6.01
CA PHE A 111 -19.36 -23.99 5.52
C PHE A 111 -19.41 -23.30 4.15
N THR A 112 -20.35 -23.75 3.31
CA THR A 112 -20.59 -23.17 1.99
C THR A 112 -21.40 -21.88 2.11
N HIS A 113 -21.38 -21.03 1.07
CA HIS A 113 -22.06 -19.72 1.10
C HIS A 113 -23.55 -19.77 1.52
N SER A 114 -24.27 -20.85 1.20
CA SER A 114 -25.68 -21.00 1.60
C SER A 114 -25.89 -21.37 3.08
N THR A 115 -24.88 -21.95 3.74
CA THR A 115 -24.94 -22.37 5.14
C THR A 115 -24.12 -21.46 6.08
N GLU A 116 -23.40 -20.48 5.54
CA GLU A 116 -22.60 -19.52 6.30
C GLU A 116 -23.40 -18.76 7.39
N PRO A 117 -24.63 -18.27 7.15
CA PRO A 117 -25.39 -17.54 8.18
C PRO A 117 -25.79 -18.42 9.37
N LEU A 118 -25.98 -19.72 9.13
CA LEU A 118 -26.35 -20.68 10.18
C LEU A 118 -25.25 -20.80 11.24
N VAL A 119 -24.00 -20.63 10.83
CA VAL A 119 -22.85 -20.80 11.73
C VAL A 119 -22.39 -19.49 12.33
N THR A 120 -22.51 -18.39 11.59
CA THR A 120 -22.05 -17.08 12.07
C THR A 120 -23.10 -16.36 12.94
N MET A 121 -24.39 -16.65 12.78
CA MET A 121 -25.47 -16.01 13.54
C MET A 121 -26.23 -17.00 14.42
N VAL A 122 -26.71 -18.10 13.85
CA VAL A 122 -27.59 -19.03 14.58
C VAL A 122 -26.82 -19.82 15.63
N LEU A 123 -25.64 -20.37 15.30
CA LEU A 123 -24.86 -21.17 16.24
C LEU A 123 -24.45 -20.37 17.51
N PRO A 124 -23.87 -19.16 17.43
CA PRO A 124 -23.61 -18.35 18.62
C PRO A 124 -24.87 -18.05 19.43
N GLY A 125 -26.00 -17.77 18.75
CA GLY A 125 -27.29 -17.54 19.40
C GLY A 125 -27.80 -18.77 20.16
N VAL A 126 -27.70 -19.95 19.56
CA VAL A 126 -28.08 -21.23 20.19
C VAL A 126 -27.15 -21.57 21.35
N LEU A 127 -25.84 -21.37 21.20
CA LEU A 127 -24.87 -21.57 22.28
C LEU A 127 -25.17 -20.63 23.45
N MET A 128 -25.44 -19.35 23.19
CA MET A 128 -25.81 -18.38 24.22
C MET A 128 -27.13 -18.77 24.91
N ALA A 129 -28.16 -19.13 24.14
CA ALA A 129 -29.44 -19.58 24.69
C ALA A 129 -29.26 -20.84 25.54
N PHE A 130 -28.44 -21.79 25.09
CA PHE A 130 -28.09 -22.97 25.85
C PHE A 130 -27.42 -22.61 27.18
N LEU A 131 -26.41 -21.73 27.18
CA LEU A 131 -25.74 -21.25 28.39
C LEU A 131 -26.71 -20.58 29.38
N LEU A 132 -27.68 -19.80 28.87
CA LEU A 132 -28.70 -19.16 29.70
C LEU A 132 -29.69 -20.16 30.31
N ILE A 133 -29.90 -21.32 29.67
CA ILE A 133 -30.81 -22.38 30.13
C ILE A 133 -30.12 -23.34 31.12
N ILE A 134 -28.78 -23.37 31.18
CA ILE A 134 -28.02 -24.25 32.10
C ILE A 134 -28.51 -24.15 33.55
N PRO A 135 -28.70 -22.96 34.17
CA PRO A 135 -29.14 -22.87 35.55
C PRO A 135 -30.52 -23.52 35.79
N LEU A 136 -31.39 -23.50 34.78
CA LEU A 136 -32.69 -24.16 34.84
C LEU A 136 -32.55 -25.68 34.73
N LEU A 137 -31.68 -26.17 33.84
CA LEU A 137 -31.40 -27.60 33.68
C LEU A 137 -30.73 -28.19 34.91
N ASP A 138 -29.86 -27.43 35.57
CA ASP A 138 -29.15 -27.84 36.79
C ASP A 138 -30.12 -28.27 37.91
N HIS A 139 -31.32 -27.69 37.95
CA HIS A 139 -32.35 -28.05 38.94
C HIS A 139 -32.88 -29.48 38.79
N TRP A 140 -32.77 -30.08 37.60
CA TRP A 140 -33.30 -31.40 37.27
C TRP A 140 -32.21 -32.49 37.26
N MET A 141 -30.94 -32.09 37.44
CA MET A 141 -29.80 -32.99 37.37
C MET A 141 -29.28 -33.37 38.76
N SER A 142 -28.71 -34.57 38.87
CA SER A 142 -27.94 -34.94 40.06
C SER A 142 -26.66 -34.10 40.15
N LEU A 143 -26.15 -33.87 41.36
CA LEU A 143 -24.92 -33.10 41.60
C LEU A 143 -23.73 -33.60 40.76
N ARG A 144 -23.56 -34.92 40.68
CA ARG A 144 -22.49 -35.55 39.87
C ARG A 144 -22.67 -35.25 38.39
N SER A 145 -23.89 -35.38 37.86
CA SER A 145 -24.21 -35.11 36.46
C SER A 145 -24.01 -33.63 36.11
N SER A 146 -24.43 -32.72 36.98
CA SER A 146 -24.23 -31.27 36.82
C SER A 146 -22.74 -30.92 36.76
N ILE A 147 -21.92 -31.45 37.67
CA ILE A 147 -20.47 -31.21 37.68
C ILE A 147 -19.82 -31.72 36.39
N ILE A 148 -20.17 -32.94 35.96
CA ILE A 148 -19.64 -33.53 34.72
C ILE A 148 -20.03 -32.67 33.52
N LEU A 149 -21.31 -32.28 33.40
CA LEU A 149 -21.79 -31.46 32.28
C LEU A 149 -21.06 -30.11 32.22
N ARG A 150 -20.96 -29.39 33.34
CA ARG A 150 -20.26 -28.09 33.39
C ARG A 150 -18.79 -28.24 33.05
N THR A 151 -18.14 -29.29 33.53
CA THR A 151 -16.73 -29.58 33.23
C THR A 151 -16.55 -29.85 31.74
N ILE A 152 -17.43 -30.65 31.13
CA ILE A 152 -17.41 -30.92 29.69
C ILE A 152 -17.63 -29.64 28.89
N ILE A 153 -18.58 -28.78 29.29
CA ILE A 153 -18.86 -27.52 28.59
C ILE A 153 -17.64 -26.59 28.64
N VAL A 154 -17.03 -26.42 29.82
CA VAL A 154 -15.87 -25.54 29.98
C VAL A 154 -14.66 -26.09 29.23
N LEU A 155 -14.29 -27.36 29.46
CA LEU A 155 -13.12 -27.96 28.81
C LEU A 155 -13.33 -28.09 27.30
N GLY A 156 -14.51 -28.51 26.85
CA GLY A 156 -14.88 -28.60 25.44
C GLY A 156 -14.89 -27.24 24.76
N GLY A 157 -15.47 -26.21 25.40
CA GLY A 157 -15.47 -24.84 24.90
C GLY A 157 -14.06 -24.25 24.77
N LEU A 158 -13.23 -24.39 25.80
CA LEU A 158 -11.83 -23.93 25.78
C LEU A 158 -11.00 -24.68 24.74
N SER A 159 -11.20 -26.00 24.62
CA SER A 159 -10.47 -26.83 23.66
C SER A 159 -10.89 -26.51 22.22
N GLY A 160 -12.19 -26.37 21.95
CA GLY A 160 -12.70 -25.98 20.64
C GLY A 160 -12.28 -24.58 20.23
N TRP A 161 -12.42 -23.61 21.14
CA TRP A 161 -11.98 -22.22 20.93
C TRP A 161 -10.47 -22.14 20.66
N GLY A 162 -9.66 -22.81 21.50
CA GLY A 162 -8.21 -22.82 21.38
C GLY A 162 -7.73 -23.52 20.10
N TRP A 163 -8.31 -24.67 19.78
CA TRP A 163 -7.98 -25.44 18.57
C TRP A 163 -8.30 -24.67 17.29
N LEU A 164 -9.51 -24.11 17.16
CA LEU A 164 -9.91 -23.35 15.97
C LEU A 164 -9.09 -22.05 15.84
N THR A 165 -8.80 -21.38 16.95
CA THR A 165 -7.93 -20.20 16.95
C THR A 165 -6.52 -20.57 16.50
N TYR A 166 -5.96 -21.66 17.02
CA TYR A 166 -4.66 -22.17 16.59
C TYR A 166 -4.64 -22.51 15.10
N GLN A 167 -5.65 -23.23 14.60
CA GLN A 167 -5.74 -23.55 13.18
C GLN A 167 -5.79 -22.30 12.30
N SER A 168 -6.53 -21.27 12.72
CA SER A 168 -6.61 -19.99 12.01
C SER A 168 -5.22 -19.36 11.82
N PHE A 169 -4.47 -19.21 12.92
CA PHE A 169 -3.12 -18.64 12.88
C PHE A 169 -2.15 -19.53 12.13
N HIS A 170 -2.15 -20.83 12.41
CA HIS A 170 -1.24 -21.78 11.76
C HIS A 170 -1.39 -21.75 10.24
N ARG A 171 -2.62 -21.70 9.74
CA ARG A 171 -2.89 -21.62 8.31
C ARG A 171 -2.40 -20.31 7.72
N ASP A 172 -2.78 -19.19 8.32
CA ASP A 172 -2.38 -17.86 7.84
C ASP A 172 -0.84 -17.75 7.77
N TYR A 173 -0.11 -18.20 8.79
CA TYR A 173 1.36 -18.18 8.79
C TYR A 173 2.00 -19.24 7.87
N SER A 174 1.27 -20.27 7.47
CA SER A 174 1.77 -21.30 6.54
C SER A 174 1.49 -20.96 5.07
N ASP A 175 0.73 -19.89 4.80
CA ASP A 175 0.38 -19.45 3.44
C ASP A 175 1.33 -18.32 2.99
N PRO A 176 2.24 -18.58 2.03
CA PRO A 176 3.18 -17.56 1.56
C PRO A 176 2.50 -16.34 0.93
N SER A 177 1.32 -16.51 0.34
CA SER A 177 0.58 -15.40 -0.28
C SER A 177 0.04 -14.44 0.76
N TYR A 178 -0.52 -14.96 1.85
CA TYR A 178 -0.98 -14.15 2.98
C TYR A 178 0.19 -13.45 3.69
N VAL A 179 1.32 -14.14 3.89
CA VAL A 179 2.52 -13.53 4.47
C VAL A 179 3.04 -12.38 3.59
N ALA A 180 2.96 -12.51 2.26
CA ALA A 180 3.31 -11.43 1.35
C ALA A 180 2.37 -10.22 1.50
N VAL A 181 1.06 -10.44 1.58
CA VAL A 181 0.06 -9.38 1.83
C VAL A 181 0.30 -8.71 3.19
N LEU A 182 0.63 -9.47 4.23
CA LEU A 182 0.94 -8.90 5.55
C LEU A 182 2.18 -7.99 5.50
N ARG A 183 3.22 -8.40 4.77
CA ARG A 183 4.43 -7.60 4.58
C ARG A 183 4.12 -6.31 3.81
N GLU A 184 3.36 -6.40 2.72
CA GLU A 184 2.93 -5.24 1.94
C GLU A 184 2.08 -4.29 2.79
N SER A 185 1.15 -4.82 3.58
CA SER A 185 0.35 -4.02 4.53
C SER A 185 1.23 -3.32 5.57
N GLU A 186 2.26 -3.97 6.10
CA GLU A 186 3.18 -3.33 7.05
C GLU A 186 4.03 -2.24 6.38
N GLU A 187 4.49 -2.47 5.14
CA GLU A 187 5.22 -1.47 4.34
C GLU A 187 4.35 -0.22 4.11
N LEU A 188 3.07 -0.42 3.74
CA LEU A 188 2.08 0.65 3.57
C LEU A 188 1.75 1.35 4.89
N ALA A 189 1.62 0.60 5.99
CA ALA A 189 1.39 1.16 7.32
C ALA A 189 2.55 2.04 7.77
N SER A 190 3.79 1.56 7.60
CA SER A 190 5.01 2.31 7.86
C SER A 190 5.07 3.58 7.02
N ARG A 191 4.75 3.48 5.72
CA ARG A 191 4.70 4.64 4.82
C ARG A 191 3.66 5.66 5.27
N ALA A 192 2.46 5.21 5.64
CA ALA A 192 1.40 6.09 6.13
C ALA A 192 1.82 6.84 7.39
N ARG A 193 2.52 6.17 8.33
CA ARG A 193 3.07 6.81 9.55
C ARG A 193 4.10 7.88 9.20
N GLN A 194 5.06 7.57 8.32
CA GLN A 194 6.07 8.54 7.87
C GLN A 194 5.42 9.78 7.22
N LEU A 195 4.41 9.56 6.37
CA LEU A 195 3.68 10.66 5.73
C LEU A 195 2.87 11.46 6.74
N ALA A 196 2.27 10.81 7.74
CA ALA A 196 1.55 11.47 8.82
C ALA A 196 2.48 12.34 9.68
N ASP A 197 3.71 11.90 9.94
CA ASP A 197 4.70 12.69 10.69
C ASP A 197 5.13 13.93 9.93
N ALA A 198 5.26 13.83 8.60
CA ALA A 198 5.69 14.94 7.76
C ALA A 198 4.57 15.91 7.33
N ARG A 199 3.34 15.41 7.10
CA ARG A 199 2.24 16.17 6.50
C ARG A 199 1.01 16.31 7.40
N HIS A 200 0.96 15.58 8.52
CA HIS A 200 -0.22 15.39 9.37
C HIS A 200 -1.41 14.73 8.66
N VAL A 201 -2.30 14.10 9.43
CA VAL A 201 -3.52 13.47 8.89
C VAL A 201 -4.56 14.54 8.58
N SER A 202 -5.04 14.59 7.33
CA SER A 202 -6.07 15.53 6.91
C SER A 202 -7.46 15.12 7.44
N PRO A 203 -8.47 16.02 7.43
CA PRO A 203 -9.85 15.67 7.77
C PRO A 203 -10.49 14.60 6.87
N ALA A 204 -9.94 14.37 5.67
CA ALA A 204 -10.38 13.31 4.78
C ALA A 204 -9.97 11.90 5.27
N GLY A 205 -9.02 11.83 6.21
CA GLY A 205 -8.60 10.60 6.87
C GLY A 205 -7.22 10.11 6.41
N PRO A 206 -6.70 9.06 7.06
CA PRO A 206 -5.33 8.59 6.85
C PRO A 206 -5.10 7.92 5.48
N GLN A 207 -6.15 7.45 4.80
CA GLN A 207 -6.05 6.90 3.44
C GLN A 207 -5.55 7.91 2.42
N GLU A 208 -5.84 9.20 2.62
CA GLU A 208 -5.41 10.26 1.70
C GLU A 208 -3.90 10.42 1.67
N LEU A 209 -3.20 10.06 2.76
CA LEU A 209 -1.74 10.07 2.80
C LEU A 209 -1.16 9.17 1.71
N LEU A 210 -1.70 7.97 1.55
CA LEU A 210 -1.23 7.01 0.53
C LEU A 210 -1.70 7.38 -0.88
N ARG A 211 -2.91 7.95 -1.01
CA ARG A 211 -3.45 8.37 -2.32
C ARG A 211 -2.74 9.58 -2.91
N THR A 212 -2.14 10.43 -2.07
CA THR A 212 -1.42 11.64 -2.46
C THR A 212 0.11 11.48 -2.40
N ASP A 213 0.58 10.25 -2.23
CA ASP A 213 1.99 9.91 -2.25
C ASP A 213 2.38 9.29 -3.60
N PRO A 214 3.30 9.90 -4.37
CA PRO A 214 3.73 9.35 -5.65
C PRO A 214 4.28 7.93 -5.53
N LYS A 215 4.96 7.59 -4.42
CA LYS A 215 5.57 6.28 -4.22
C LYS A 215 4.55 5.15 -4.19
N THR A 216 3.40 5.37 -3.56
CA THR A 216 2.32 4.38 -3.44
C THR A 216 1.31 4.48 -4.58
N GLN A 217 0.94 5.69 -5.01
CA GLN A 217 -0.10 5.86 -6.02
C GLN A 217 0.42 5.74 -7.45
N GLY A 218 1.67 6.12 -7.72
CA GLY A 218 2.28 6.08 -9.04
C GLY A 218 2.26 4.70 -9.71
N PRO A 219 2.66 3.61 -9.02
CA PRO A 219 2.58 2.25 -9.57
C PRO A 219 1.16 1.80 -9.91
N ILE A 220 0.15 2.20 -9.11
CA ILE A 220 -1.26 1.90 -9.35
C ILE A 220 -1.71 2.58 -10.65
N LEU A 221 -1.46 3.89 -10.75
CA LEU A 221 -1.78 4.68 -11.95
C LEU A 221 -1.06 4.16 -13.20
N PHE A 222 0.22 3.82 -13.08
CA PHE A 222 0.97 3.24 -14.20
C PHE A 222 0.36 1.91 -14.64
N LYS A 223 0.00 1.04 -13.70
CA LYS A 223 -0.61 -0.26 -14.00
C LYS A 223 -1.96 -0.11 -14.69
N GLU A 224 -2.77 0.84 -14.27
CA GLU A 224 -4.11 1.09 -14.81
C GLU A 224 -4.07 1.74 -16.20
N HIS A 225 -3.15 2.68 -16.43
CA HIS A 225 -3.20 3.55 -17.61
C HIS A 225 -2.07 3.30 -18.63
N CYS A 226 -0.90 2.81 -18.19
CA CYS A 226 0.29 2.73 -19.04
C CYS A 226 0.75 1.29 -19.32
N ALA A 227 0.58 0.40 -18.33
CA ALA A 227 1.10 -0.98 -18.38
C ALA A 227 0.39 -1.88 -19.40
N GLY A 228 -0.65 -1.40 -20.08
CA GLY A 228 -1.27 -2.07 -21.21
C GLY A 228 -0.39 -2.08 -22.47
N CYS A 229 0.49 -1.09 -22.63
CA CYS A 229 1.39 -0.96 -23.77
C CYS A 229 2.87 -0.92 -23.38
N HIS A 230 3.19 -0.17 -22.32
CA HIS A 230 4.55 -0.01 -21.82
C HIS A 230 4.87 -1.07 -20.77
N SER A 231 6.10 -1.58 -20.76
CA SER A 231 6.63 -2.22 -19.56
C SER A 231 7.32 -1.19 -18.66
N TYR A 232 7.45 -1.54 -17.40
CA TYR A 232 8.29 -0.88 -16.42
C TYR A 232 9.02 -1.99 -15.68
N MET A 233 10.00 -2.59 -16.37
CA MET A 233 10.67 -3.81 -15.95
C MET A 233 12.14 -3.52 -15.70
N SER A 234 12.60 -3.77 -14.47
CA SER A 234 14.02 -3.68 -14.13
C SER A 234 14.84 -4.74 -14.88
N PRO A 235 16.16 -4.55 -15.02
CA PRO A 235 17.05 -5.59 -15.55
C PRO A 235 16.98 -6.92 -14.79
N ASP A 236 16.60 -6.89 -13.52
CA ASP A 236 16.46 -8.08 -12.65
C ASP A 236 15.10 -8.79 -12.82
N GLY A 237 14.25 -8.30 -13.73
CA GLY A 237 12.94 -8.90 -14.01
C GLY A 237 11.86 -8.55 -12.98
N VAL A 238 12.05 -7.45 -12.22
CA VAL A 238 11.06 -6.94 -11.27
C VAL A 238 10.32 -5.75 -11.89
N GLY A 239 8.99 -5.81 -11.92
CA GLY A 239 8.15 -4.71 -12.36
C GLY A 239 6.90 -5.14 -13.11
N TYR A 240 6.46 -4.29 -14.03
CA TYR A 240 5.22 -4.47 -14.78
C TYR A 240 5.51 -4.73 -16.25
N ALA A 241 4.80 -5.67 -16.86
CA ALA A 241 4.84 -5.86 -18.30
C ALA A 241 3.45 -6.28 -18.83
N PRO A 242 3.00 -5.76 -19.97
CA PRO A 242 1.82 -6.26 -20.65
C PRO A 242 2.05 -7.69 -21.16
N LYS A 243 0.96 -8.39 -21.49
CA LYS A 243 1.05 -9.68 -22.20
C LYS A 243 1.77 -9.56 -23.54
N GLU A 244 1.52 -8.47 -24.26
CA GLU A 244 2.19 -8.11 -25.50
C GLU A 244 2.71 -6.67 -25.39
N GLN A 245 4.03 -6.52 -25.37
CA GLN A 245 4.68 -5.22 -25.26
C GLN A 245 4.67 -4.51 -26.62
N THR A 246 3.87 -3.45 -26.70
CA THR A 246 3.64 -2.66 -27.93
C THR A 246 4.25 -1.26 -27.84
N ALA A 247 4.85 -0.91 -26.71
CA ALA A 247 5.60 0.33 -26.49
C ALA A 247 6.87 0.08 -25.68
N ALA A 248 7.71 1.11 -25.55
CA ALA A 248 9.02 1.03 -24.90
C ALA A 248 8.93 0.59 -23.42
N ASN A 249 10.00 -0.01 -22.92
CA ASN A 249 10.19 -0.20 -21.48
C ASN A 249 10.57 1.15 -20.87
N LEU A 250 9.78 1.62 -19.90
CA LEU A 250 9.97 2.91 -19.25
C LEU A 250 10.83 2.83 -17.98
N TRP A 251 11.38 1.66 -17.65
CA TRP A 251 12.32 1.53 -16.55
C TRP A 251 13.56 2.40 -16.77
N GLY A 252 13.78 3.37 -15.88
CA GLY A 252 14.90 4.30 -15.98
C GLY A 252 14.81 5.26 -17.17
N PHE A 253 13.59 5.51 -17.69
CA PHE A 253 13.36 6.50 -18.74
C PHE A 253 13.97 7.86 -18.36
N GLY A 254 14.65 8.50 -19.31
CA GLY A 254 15.36 9.77 -19.07
C GLY A 254 16.75 9.62 -18.42
N SER A 255 17.16 8.42 -17.99
CA SER A 255 18.53 8.20 -17.51
C SER A 255 19.54 8.14 -18.66
N GLN A 256 20.80 8.47 -18.36
CA GLN A 256 21.89 8.35 -19.34
C GLN A 256 21.97 6.94 -19.94
N LYS A 257 21.74 5.89 -19.13
CA LYS A 257 21.76 4.49 -19.60
C LYS A 257 20.63 4.21 -20.58
N TRP A 258 19.42 4.68 -20.30
CA TRP A 258 18.28 4.50 -21.19
C TRP A 258 18.49 5.25 -22.51
N ILE A 259 18.99 6.49 -22.46
CA ILE A 259 19.27 7.29 -23.66
C ILE A 259 20.41 6.66 -24.47
N ALA A 260 21.46 6.13 -23.83
CA ALA A 260 22.55 5.45 -24.53
C ALA A 260 22.04 4.23 -25.33
N GLY A 261 21.11 3.44 -24.79
CA GLY A 261 20.51 2.34 -25.55
C GLY A 261 19.55 2.80 -26.65
N LEU A 262 18.92 3.97 -26.52
CA LEU A 262 18.18 4.59 -27.63
C LEU A 262 19.12 4.99 -28.78
N LEU A 263 20.37 5.36 -28.48
CA LEU A 263 21.39 5.77 -29.46
C LEU A 263 22.24 4.59 -29.97
N ASP A 264 21.92 3.37 -29.57
CA ASP A 264 22.56 2.15 -30.05
C ASP A 264 21.74 1.52 -31.20
N PRO A 265 22.37 1.17 -32.33
CA PRO A 265 21.68 0.76 -33.55
C PRO A 265 20.98 -0.61 -33.43
N ASP A 266 21.36 -1.45 -32.47
CA ASP A 266 20.75 -2.76 -32.24
C ASP A 266 19.68 -2.67 -31.14
N GLU A 267 19.97 -1.97 -30.05
CA GLU A 267 19.05 -1.78 -28.94
C GLU A 267 17.82 -0.96 -29.32
N ILE A 268 17.94 0.11 -30.12
CA ILE A 268 16.81 0.96 -30.51
C ILE A 268 15.67 0.19 -31.20
N LYS A 269 15.99 -0.94 -31.86
CA LYS A 269 15.03 -1.82 -32.55
C LYS A 269 14.44 -2.90 -31.64
N SER A 270 14.92 -3.00 -30.40
CA SER A 270 14.46 -3.96 -29.41
C SER A 270 13.13 -3.53 -28.80
N VAL A 271 12.44 -4.46 -28.12
CA VAL A 271 11.17 -4.18 -27.44
C VAL A 271 11.32 -3.14 -26.33
N ASN A 272 12.52 -2.96 -25.78
CA ASN A 272 12.78 -1.96 -24.74
C ASN A 272 12.68 -0.52 -25.26
N TYR A 273 12.77 -0.32 -26.58
CA TYR A 273 12.70 0.98 -27.25
C TYR A 273 11.62 0.97 -28.33
N PHE A 274 11.97 1.09 -29.62
CA PHE A 274 11.00 1.21 -30.71
C PHE A 274 10.49 -0.11 -31.29
N GLY A 275 11.02 -1.26 -30.87
CA GLY A 275 10.75 -2.55 -31.48
C GLY A 275 9.30 -3.03 -31.48
N GLY A 276 8.47 -2.55 -30.55
CA GLY A 276 7.02 -2.81 -30.49
C GLY A 276 6.15 -1.77 -31.21
N THR A 277 6.76 -0.69 -31.68
CA THR A 277 6.07 0.50 -32.21
C THR A 277 6.20 0.61 -33.74
N LYS A 278 5.44 1.52 -34.37
CA LYS A 278 5.65 1.87 -35.79
C LYS A 278 7.04 2.45 -36.06
N PHE A 279 7.70 2.99 -35.02
CA PHE A 279 9.03 3.61 -35.12
C PHE A 279 10.17 2.61 -35.31
N LYS A 280 9.95 1.29 -35.21
CA LYS A 280 10.98 0.26 -35.47
C LYS A 280 11.67 0.42 -36.84
N LYS A 281 10.93 0.98 -37.81
CA LYS A 281 11.42 1.27 -39.17
C LYS A 281 11.34 2.77 -39.50
N GLY A 282 11.25 3.62 -38.48
CA GLY A 282 11.14 5.07 -38.64
C GLY A 282 12.49 5.76 -38.79
N ASP A 283 12.44 7.05 -39.08
CA ASP A 283 13.61 7.86 -39.44
C ASP A 283 14.68 7.89 -38.36
N MET A 284 14.30 7.91 -37.08
CA MET A 284 15.26 7.87 -35.96
C MET A 284 16.10 6.59 -35.95
N VAL A 285 15.50 5.43 -36.25
CA VAL A 285 16.24 4.16 -36.34
C VAL A 285 17.21 4.16 -37.53
N GLY A 286 16.78 4.76 -38.65
CA GLY A 286 17.63 4.95 -39.83
C GLY A 286 18.82 5.87 -39.52
N ALA A 287 18.55 7.04 -38.95
CA ALA A 287 19.56 8.03 -38.62
C ALA A 287 20.65 7.48 -37.68
N ILE A 288 20.28 6.75 -36.63
CA ILE A 288 21.25 6.11 -35.74
C ILE A 288 22.03 5.01 -36.45
N ALA A 289 21.39 4.20 -37.29
CA ALA A 289 22.09 3.18 -38.07
C ALA A 289 23.11 3.81 -39.04
N ASP A 290 22.71 4.86 -39.76
CA ASP A 290 23.55 5.56 -40.73
C ASP A 290 24.75 6.25 -40.05
N LEU A 291 24.53 6.89 -38.89
CA LEU A 291 25.58 7.53 -38.09
C LEU A 291 26.65 6.51 -37.67
N HIS A 292 26.24 5.36 -37.14
CA HIS A 292 27.15 4.28 -36.77
C HIS A 292 27.83 3.62 -37.98
N SER A 293 27.11 3.45 -39.08
CA SER A 293 27.67 2.88 -40.31
C SER A 293 28.71 3.79 -40.95
N ALA A 294 28.50 5.11 -40.95
CA ALA A 294 29.47 6.09 -41.43
C ALA A 294 30.75 6.06 -40.58
N ALA A 295 30.63 6.11 -39.26
CA ALA A 295 31.80 6.03 -38.37
C ALA A 295 32.58 4.71 -38.52
N LYS A 296 31.88 3.58 -38.70
CA LYS A 296 32.52 2.28 -38.98
C LYS A 296 33.26 2.26 -40.31
N ALA A 297 32.75 2.95 -41.33
CA ALA A 297 33.41 3.05 -42.64
C ALA A 297 34.70 3.90 -42.57
N ASP A 298 34.71 4.91 -41.70
CA ASP A 298 35.86 5.80 -41.48
C ASP A 298 36.93 5.21 -40.55
N GLY A 299 36.63 4.11 -39.87
CA GLY A 299 37.58 3.30 -39.12
C GLY A 299 37.36 3.29 -37.61
N GLU A 300 38.27 2.61 -36.89
CA GLU A 300 38.12 2.36 -35.46
C GLU A 300 38.18 3.64 -34.61
N GLU A 301 39.05 4.58 -34.96
CA GLU A 301 39.16 5.87 -34.27
C GLU A 301 37.88 6.70 -34.39
N ALA A 302 37.28 6.74 -35.58
CA ALA A 302 36.01 7.43 -35.81
C ALA A 302 34.86 6.77 -35.04
N THR A 303 34.85 5.44 -34.97
CA THR A 303 33.86 4.67 -34.19
C THR A 303 33.97 4.98 -32.69
N GLN A 304 35.18 4.94 -32.13
CA GLN A 304 35.42 5.25 -30.72
C GLN A 304 35.05 6.71 -30.39
N LYS A 305 35.36 7.65 -31.29
CA LYS A 305 34.97 9.05 -31.13
C LYS A 305 33.45 9.20 -31.11
N LEU A 306 32.74 8.55 -32.04
CA LEU A 306 31.28 8.58 -32.08
C LEU A 306 30.67 8.03 -30.78
N GLU A 307 31.17 6.90 -30.28
CA GLU A 307 30.69 6.30 -29.03
C GLU A 307 30.85 7.25 -27.84
N GLU A 308 31.98 7.96 -27.75
CA GLU A 308 32.22 8.97 -26.71
C GLU A 308 31.31 10.20 -26.89
N ASP A 309 31.13 10.68 -28.12
CA ASP A 309 30.23 11.80 -28.42
C ASP A 309 28.77 11.46 -28.06
N LEU A 310 28.29 10.25 -28.41
CA LEU A 310 26.96 9.75 -28.04
C LEU A 310 26.81 9.56 -26.52
N ARG A 311 27.88 9.15 -25.81
CA ARG A 311 27.90 9.07 -24.35
C ARG A 311 27.68 10.45 -23.72
N LEU A 312 28.33 11.48 -24.25
CA LEU A 312 28.20 12.87 -23.79
C LEU A 312 26.81 13.45 -24.13
N ILE A 313 26.28 13.17 -25.32
CA ILE A 313 24.90 13.53 -25.70
C ILE A 313 23.89 12.89 -24.74
N ALA A 314 24.02 11.59 -24.47
CA ALA A 314 23.15 10.88 -23.54
C ALA A 314 23.21 11.46 -22.12
N ARG A 315 24.40 11.90 -21.69
CA ARG A 315 24.59 12.59 -20.41
C ARG A 315 23.90 13.95 -20.38
N ALA A 316 24.06 14.75 -21.43
CA ALA A 316 23.42 16.06 -21.54
C ALA A 316 21.89 15.95 -21.54
N LEU A 317 21.32 15.04 -22.33
CA LEU A 317 19.89 14.78 -22.35
C LEU A 317 19.36 14.24 -21.01
N ALA A 318 20.14 13.43 -20.30
CA ALA A 318 19.75 12.98 -18.96
C ALA A 318 19.70 14.13 -17.94
N ALA A 319 20.60 15.12 -18.06
CA ALA A 319 20.61 16.31 -17.21
C ALA A 319 19.42 17.25 -17.48
N GLU A 320 18.84 17.22 -18.69
CA GLU A 320 17.61 17.96 -19.00
C GLU A 320 16.42 17.53 -18.14
N ALA A 321 16.44 16.31 -17.61
CA ALA A 321 15.41 15.81 -16.71
C ALA A 321 15.39 16.55 -15.36
N LYS A 322 16.49 17.19 -14.95
CA LYS A 322 16.63 17.94 -13.68
C LYS A 322 16.13 17.11 -12.48
N LEU A 323 16.62 15.88 -12.35
CA LEU A 323 16.23 15.00 -11.25
C LEU A 323 16.90 15.45 -9.96
N GLU A 324 16.13 15.60 -8.88
CA GLU A 324 16.68 16.03 -7.57
C GLU A 324 17.76 15.06 -7.07
N SER A 325 17.56 13.76 -7.26
CA SER A 325 18.51 12.70 -6.90
C SER A 325 19.84 12.75 -7.66
N ARG A 326 19.92 13.52 -8.75
CA ARG A 326 21.10 13.67 -9.60
C ARG A 326 21.72 15.05 -9.52
N ALA A 327 21.11 16.01 -8.82
CA ALA A 327 21.56 17.41 -8.79
C ALA A 327 23.06 17.56 -8.45
N GLU A 328 23.55 16.86 -7.41
CA GLU A 328 24.97 16.90 -7.02
C GLU A 328 25.91 16.25 -8.05
N ALA A 329 25.44 15.19 -8.73
CA ALA A 329 26.23 14.51 -9.76
C ALA A 329 26.31 15.38 -11.02
N ASP A 330 25.20 15.99 -11.41
CA ASP A 330 25.13 16.86 -12.58
C ASP A 330 25.95 18.15 -12.37
N GLU A 331 26.05 18.66 -11.13
CA GLU A 331 26.95 19.78 -10.81
C GLU A 331 28.43 19.39 -11.03
N LYS A 332 28.82 18.18 -10.65
CA LYS A 332 30.20 17.67 -10.87
C LYS A 332 30.49 17.40 -12.35
N ASP A 333 29.48 16.95 -13.08
CA ASP A 333 29.56 16.58 -14.49
C ASP A 333 29.30 17.76 -15.45
N LEU A 334 29.17 18.99 -14.94
CA LEU A 334 28.75 20.18 -15.69
C LEU A 334 29.55 20.39 -17.00
N GLU A 335 30.87 20.18 -16.96
CA GLU A 335 31.71 20.34 -18.15
C GLU A 335 31.38 19.32 -19.24
N GLU A 336 31.14 18.06 -18.88
CA GLU A 336 30.74 17.01 -19.82
C GLU A 336 29.31 17.24 -20.35
N ILE A 337 28.41 17.68 -19.48
CA ILE A 337 27.03 18.05 -19.87
C ILE A 337 27.07 19.16 -20.93
N GLU A 338 27.89 20.19 -20.72
CA GLU A 338 28.01 21.31 -21.65
C GLU A 338 28.66 20.88 -22.99
N LYS A 339 29.62 19.95 -22.95
CA LYS A 339 30.16 19.33 -24.18
C LYS A 339 29.06 18.57 -24.93
N GLY A 340 28.27 17.76 -24.22
CA GLY A 340 27.15 17.02 -24.80
C GLY A 340 26.09 17.93 -25.43
N ARG A 341 25.73 19.05 -24.77
CA ARG A 341 24.79 20.05 -25.32
C ARG A 341 25.31 20.66 -26.62
N LYS A 342 26.60 20.97 -26.70
CA LYS A 342 27.24 21.46 -27.93
C LYS A 342 27.21 20.41 -29.04
N LEU A 343 27.39 19.14 -28.72
CA LEU A 343 27.30 18.04 -29.69
C LEU A 343 25.88 17.85 -30.23
N ILE A 344 24.84 18.05 -29.42
CA ILE A 344 23.42 17.97 -29.86
C ILE A 344 23.14 18.99 -30.96
N VAL A 345 23.62 20.23 -30.80
CA VAL A 345 23.40 21.33 -31.76
C VAL A 345 24.45 21.38 -32.89
N ASN A 346 25.45 20.49 -32.86
CA ASN A 346 26.49 20.44 -33.88
C ASN A 346 25.96 19.83 -35.19
N GLU A 347 26.41 20.38 -36.32
CA GLU A 347 26.17 19.87 -37.66
C GLU A 347 26.77 18.47 -37.90
N ASP A 348 27.86 18.10 -37.20
CA ASP A 348 28.52 16.80 -37.39
C ASP A 348 27.63 15.61 -36.99
N ILE A 349 26.90 15.74 -35.88
CA ILE A 349 25.95 14.71 -35.42
C ILE A 349 24.54 15.00 -35.97
N GLY A 350 24.18 16.27 -36.11
CA GLY A 350 22.97 16.70 -36.80
C GLY A 350 21.67 16.36 -36.08
N CYS A 351 21.65 16.21 -34.75
CA CYS A 351 20.40 15.92 -34.02
C CYS A 351 19.35 17.03 -34.26
N THR A 352 19.77 18.28 -34.36
CA THR A 352 18.90 19.44 -34.58
C THR A 352 18.35 19.57 -36.00
N ILE A 353 18.78 18.71 -36.94
CA ILE A 353 18.15 18.61 -38.27
C ILE A 353 16.70 18.15 -38.14
N CYS A 354 16.44 17.26 -37.18
CA CYS A 354 15.12 16.68 -36.94
C CYS A 354 14.48 17.15 -35.63
N HIS A 355 15.28 17.37 -34.59
CA HIS A 355 14.81 17.72 -33.25
C HIS A 355 14.97 19.21 -32.95
N LYS A 356 14.07 19.77 -32.14
CA LYS A 356 14.32 21.06 -31.48
C LYS A 356 15.15 20.83 -30.21
N PHE A 357 16.10 21.72 -29.93
CA PHE A 357 16.82 21.79 -28.67
C PHE A 357 17.21 23.23 -28.33
N GLY A 358 16.59 23.78 -27.28
CA GLY A 358 16.69 25.20 -26.96
C GLY A 358 16.16 26.06 -28.11
N ASP A 359 17.00 26.97 -28.58
CA ASP A 359 16.69 27.87 -29.69
C ASP A 359 17.03 27.28 -31.08
N GLU A 360 17.68 26.11 -31.12
CA GLU A 360 18.10 25.45 -32.35
C GLU A 360 17.09 24.40 -32.81
N GLY A 361 16.94 24.25 -34.13
CA GLY A 361 15.98 23.33 -34.75
C GLY A 361 14.52 23.79 -34.67
N GLU A 362 13.67 23.11 -35.43
CA GLU A 362 12.24 23.43 -35.59
C GLU A 362 11.35 22.29 -35.08
N LEU A 363 10.11 22.62 -34.72
CA LEU A 363 9.11 21.63 -34.29
C LEU A 363 8.50 20.87 -35.48
N GLY A 364 7.73 19.83 -35.17
CA GLY A 364 6.90 19.10 -36.14
C GLY A 364 7.60 17.94 -36.85
N SER A 365 8.93 17.90 -36.92
CA SER A 365 9.67 16.78 -37.53
C SER A 365 9.86 15.60 -36.57
N ALA A 366 10.42 15.85 -35.39
CA ALA A 366 10.64 14.89 -34.31
C ALA A 366 10.41 15.57 -32.94
N PRO A 367 10.30 14.81 -31.83
CA PRO A 367 10.03 15.39 -30.52
C PRO A 367 11.06 16.43 -30.08
N ASP A 368 10.62 17.51 -29.45
CA ASP A 368 11.48 18.50 -28.81
C ASP A 368 12.25 17.88 -27.64
N LEU A 369 13.57 18.03 -27.68
CA LEU A 369 14.49 17.51 -26.67
C LEU A 369 14.75 18.53 -25.55
N THR A 370 14.23 19.76 -25.66
CA THR A 370 14.38 20.80 -24.64
C THR A 370 13.69 20.37 -23.34
N GLY A 371 14.46 20.24 -22.25
CA GLY A 371 13.92 19.69 -21.01
C GLY A 371 13.46 18.23 -21.15
N TYR A 372 14.09 17.43 -22.01
CA TYR A 372 13.77 16.01 -22.17
C TYR A 372 13.65 15.28 -20.81
N ALA A 373 12.56 14.52 -20.64
CA ALA A 373 12.21 13.83 -19.38
C ALA A 373 12.09 14.72 -18.12
N SER A 374 12.07 16.05 -18.28
CA SER A 374 11.68 16.98 -17.21
C SER A 374 10.23 16.77 -16.78
N ARG A 375 9.84 17.38 -15.67
CA ARG A 375 8.47 17.31 -15.15
C ARG A 375 7.48 17.84 -16.20
N GLU A 376 7.79 18.97 -16.81
CA GLU A 376 6.98 19.60 -17.85
C GLU A 376 6.92 18.74 -19.11
N TRP A 377 8.04 18.15 -19.51
CA TRP A 377 8.10 17.29 -20.70
C TRP A 377 7.27 16.02 -20.53
N LEU A 378 7.40 15.34 -19.38
CA LEU A 378 6.62 14.15 -19.06
C LEU A 378 5.13 14.46 -18.90
N ARG A 379 4.78 15.57 -18.25
CA ARG A 379 3.39 16.03 -18.17
C ARG A 379 2.81 16.28 -19.56
N GLY A 380 3.56 16.95 -20.44
CA GLY A 380 3.12 17.23 -21.80
C GLY A 380 2.85 15.96 -22.61
N ILE A 381 3.83 15.05 -22.72
CA ILE A 381 3.70 13.86 -23.57
C ILE A 381 2.62 12.88 -23.07
N ILE A 382 2.39 12.81 -21.75
CA ILE A 382 1.31 11.99 -21.18
C ILE A 382 -0.04 12.70 -21.34
N SER A 383 -0.07 14.02 -21.20
CA SER A 383 -1.29 14.81 -21.38
C SER A 383 -1.81 14.70 -22.80
N ASP A 384 -0.97 15.06 -23.77
CA ASP A 384 -1.27 15.01 -25.20
C ASP A 384 0.01 14.72 -26.03
N PRO A 385 0.24 13.48 -26.47
CA PRO A 385 1.39 13.14 -27.30
C PRO A 385 1.28 13.68 -28.75
N SER A 386 0.14 14.23 -29.14
CA SER A 386 -0.11 14.76 -30.50
C SER A 386 0.25 16.24 -30.67
N GLU A 387 0.62 16.94 -29.59
CA GLU A 387 1.11 18.31 -29.67
C GLU A 387 2.32 18.43 -30.62
N GLU A 388 2.47 19.62 -31.22
CA GLU A 388 3.54 19.92 -32.18
C GLU A 388 4.95 19.60 -31.65
N ARG A 389 5.09 19.74 -30.32
CA ARG A 389 6.30 19.45 -29.56
C ARG A 389 6.69 17.97 -29.51
N PHE A 390 5.76 17.05 -29.71
CA PHE A 390 6.00 15.61 -29.57
C PHE A 390 5.82 14.90 -30.93
N TYR A 391 4.64 14.37 -31.20
CA TYR A 391 4.35 13.59 -32.39
C TYR A 391 3.15 14.15 -33.19
N PHE A 392 3.34 15.34 -33.75
CA PHE A 392 2.37 16.08 -34.57
C PHE A 392 1.91 15.34 -35.83
N ASP A 393 0.75 15.73 -36.39
CA ASP A 393 0.27 15.34 -37.73
C ASP A 393 0.31 13.81 -37.99
N ASP A 394 -0.42 13.05 -37.16
CA ASP A 394 -0.51 11.58 -37.21
C ASP A 394 0.83 10.83 -37.01
N LYS A 395 1.90 11.51 -36.57
CA LYS A 395 3.17 10.84 -36.23
C LYS A 395 3.10 10.05 -34.93
N ASN A 396 2.13 10.32 -34.06
CA ASN A 396 1.89 9.51 -32.87
C ASN A 396 1.52 8.08 -33.29
N ASP A 397 2.17 7.06 -32.71
CA ASP A 397 1.89 5.66 -33.06
C ASP A 397 0.46 5.28 -32.67
N ARG A 398 0.18 5.33 -31.36
CA ARG A 398 -1.11 4.97 -30.79
C ARG A 398 -1.26 5.38 -29.31
N MET A 399 -0.38 6.25 -28.79
CA MET A 399 -0.46 6.66 -27.40
C MET A 399 -1.67 7.59 -27.23
N PRO A 400 -2.65 7.26 -26.37
CA PRO A 400 -3.80 8.14 -26.18
C PRO A 400 -3.39 9.39 -25.40
N ALA A 401 -4.16 10.46 -25.58
CA ALA A 401 -4.12 11.62 -24.71
C ALA A 401 -4.81 11.29 -23.38
N PHE A 402 -4.15 11.53 -22.26
CA PHE A 402 -4.72 11.20 -20.93
C PHE A 402 -5.30 12.41 -20.21
N ALA A 403 -4.81 13.62 -20.50
CA ALA A 403 -5.18 14.85 -19.79
C ALA A 403 -5.27 16.11 -20.68
N ALA A 404 -5.52 15.93 -21.98
CA ALA A 404 -5.48 17.01 -22.97
C ALA A 404 -6.59 18.07 -22.83
N ASP A 405 -7.77 17.70 -22.30
CA ASP A 405 -8.89 18.64 -22.20
C ASP A 405 -8.70 19.57 -20.99
N VAL A 406 -8.27 20.79 -21.27
CA VAL A 406 -8.03 21.83 -20.26
C VAL A 406 -9.33 22.53 -19.85
N ASP A 407 -10.31 22.58 -20.75
CA ASP A 407 -11.60 23.25 -20.52
C ASP A 407 -12.56 22.35 -19.72
N HIS A 408 -12.49 21.05 -19.94
CA HIS A 408 -13.29 20.01 -19.28
C HIS A 408 -12.41 18.91 -18.64
N PRO A 409 -11.65 19.24 -17.59
CA PRO A 409 -10.70 18.31 -16.98
C PRO A 409 -11.35 17.06 -16.37
N GLU A 410 -12.66 17.09 -16.10
CA GLU A 410 -13.46 15.94 -15.65
C GLU A 410 -13.69 14.88 -16.73
N LEU A 411 -13.50 15.20 -18.00
CA LEU A 411 -13.64 14.27 -19.14
C LEU A 411 -12.33 13.54 -19.45
N ASN A 412 -11.22 13.98 -18.88
CA ASN A 412 -9.91 13.36 -19.06
C ASN A 412 -9.84 11.96 -18.44
N ALA A 413 -9.01 11.09 -19.02
CA ALA A 413 -8.82 9.73 -18.52
C ALA A 413 -8.13 9.71 -17.15
N ILE A 414 -7.27 10.71 -16.88
CA ILE A 414 -6.67 10.94 -15.56
C ILE A 414 -6.81 12.41 -15.17
N SER A 415 -6.99 12.66 -13.89
CA SER A 415 -6.99 14.02 -13.34
C SER A 415 -5.58 14.63 -13.36
N ASN A 416 -5.52 15.97 -13.27
CA ASN A 416 -4.24 16.68 -13.14
C ASN A 416 -3.41 16.27 -11.91
N GLU A 417 -4.08 15.90 -10.82
CA GLU A 417 -3.45 15.39 -9.60
C GLU A 417 -2.85 14.00 -9.83
N GLN A 418 -3.60 13.07 -10.44
CA GLN A 418 -3.08 11.75 -10.80
C GLN A 418 -1.92 11.86 -11.79
N LEU A 419 -2.00 12.74 -12.79
CA LEU A 419 -0.90 13.01 -13.71
C LEU A 419 0.36 13.48 -12.96
N ASN A 420 0.21 14.35 -11.96
CA ASN A 420 1.33 14.75 -11.11
C ASN A 420 1.93 13.55 -10.38
N LEU A 421 1.12 12.75 -9.69
CA LEU A 421 1.60 11.59 -8.94
C LEU A 421 2.33 10.58 -9.84
N LEU A 422 1.81 10.32 -11.03
CA LEU A 422 2.44 9.45 -12.01
C LEU A 422 3.79 10.00 -12.49
N VAL A 423 3.85 11.30 -12.83
CA VAL A 423 5.09 11.94 -13.29
C VAL A 423 6.14 12.01 -12.19
N GLU A 424 5.77 12.39 -10.98
CA GLU A 424 6.70 12.40 -9.84
C GLU A 424 7.22 10.98 -9.53
N TRP A 425 6.35 9.96 -9.64
CA TRP A 425 6.78 8.56 -9.52
C TRP A 425 7.78 8.14 -10.60
N MET A 426 7.51 8.45 -11.87
CA MET A 426 8.45 8.15 -12.97
C MET A 426 9.80 8.86 -12.79
N ARG A 427 9.80 10.03 -12.16
CA ARG A 427 11.01 10.82 -11.86
C ARG A 427 11.73 10.35 -10.60
N GLY A 428 11.17 9.42 -9.83
CA GLY A 428 11.76 9.03 -8.54
C GLY A 428 11.63 10.11 -7.46
N ASN A 429 10.67 11.03 -7.60
CA ASN A 429 10.52 12.18 -6.72
C ASN A 429 9.34 11.99 -5.76
N TRP A 430 9.65 11.80 -4.49
CA TRP A 430 8.68 11.78 -3.41
C TRP A 430 9.42 12.02 -2.11
N LEU A 431 8.67 12.32 -1.06
CA LEU A 431 9.25 12.46 0.27
C LEU A 431 9.87 11.13 0.69
N GLU A 432 11.19 11.08 0.86
CA GLU A 432 11.87 10.02 1.62
C GLU A 432 12.22 10.58 3.00
N PRO A 433 11.96 9.84 4.09
CA PRO A 433 12.42 10.28 5.40
C PRO A 433 13.95 10.38 5.41
N GLN A 434 14.46 11.44 6.06
CA GLN A 434 15.89 11.53 6.36
C GLN A 434 16.27 10.29 7.21
N PRO A 435 17.38 9.59 6.90
CA PRO A 435 17.83 8.51 7.76
C PRO A 435 18.06 9.05 9.19
N GLU A 436 17.46 8.40 10.19
CA GLU A 436 17.63 8.71 11.62
C GLU A 436 19.07 8.55 12.10
#